data_AF-A0A352RYI7-F1
#
_entry.id   AF-A0A352RYI7-F1
#
_cell.length_a   1.000
_cell.length_b   1.000
_cell.length_c   1.000
_cell.angle_alpha   90.00
_cell.angle_beta   90.00
_cell.angle_gamma   90.00
#
_symmetry.space_group_name_H-M   'P 1'
#
loop_
_entity.id
_entity.type
_entity.pdbx_description
1 polymer ?
#
loop_
_entity_poly.entity_id
_entity_poly.type
_entity_poly.pdbx_seq_one_letter_code
_entity_poly.pdbx_strand_id
1 'polypeptide(L)'
;PEVVTDSYLHSMMMAGIVAAHETTANASANAIKLLLQHPDVWREICEDPALIPNAVEECLRHNGSVAAWRRLVTRDTEVGGMSLAAGSKLLIVTSSAN
;
A
#
# COMPACT_ATOMS: atom_id res chain seq x y z
N PRO A 1 -21.14 21.13 -14.04
CA PRO A 1 -21.73 20.16 -13.08
C PRO A 1 -21.26 20.49 -11.65
N GLU A 2 -22.16 20.55 -10.65
CA GLU A 2 -21.79 20.95 -9.27
C GLU A 2 -20.93 19.90 -8.55
N VAL A 3 -21.13 18.61 -8.84
CA VAL A 3 -20.41 17.51 -8.18
C VAL A 3 -19.04 17.24 -8.80
N VAL A 4 -18.95 17.27 -10.14
CA VAL A 4 -17.71 17.03 -10.88
C VAL A 4 -17.42 18.27 -11.71
N THR A 5 -16.53 19.12 -11.18
CA THR A 5 -16.12 20.37 -11.81
C THR A 5 -14.93 20.15 -12.73
N ASP A 6 -14.68 21.08 -13.65
CA ASP A 6 -13.50 21.03 -14.52
C ASP A 6 -12.19 21.03 -13.72
N SER A 7 -12.16 21.76 -12.60
CA SER A 7 -11.02 21.75 -11.66
C SER A 7 -10.82 20.39 -11.00
N TYR A 8 -11.91 19.68 -10.69
CA TYR A 8 -11.84 18.32 -10.15
C TYR A 8 -11.27 17.35 -11.18
N LEU A 9 -11.71 17.43 -12.44
CA LEU A 9 -11.18 16.60 -13.54
C LEU A 9 -9.68 16.85 -13.76
N HIS A 10 -9.25 18.11 -13.74
CA HIS A 10 -7.82 18.45 -13.84
C HIS A 10 -7.02 17.85 -12.67
N SER A 11 -7.56 17.92 -11.44
CA SER A 11 -6.93 17.31 -10.26
C SER A 11 -6.86 15.79 -10.37
N MET A 12 -7.90 15.14 -10.92
CA MET A 12 -7.96 13.69 -11.12
C MET A 12 -6.88 13.17 -12.06
N MET A 13 -6.48 13.94 -13.08
CA MET A 13 -5.40 13.53 -13.99
C MET A 13 -4.10 13.28 -13.23
N MET A 14 -3.69 14.24 -12.39
CA MET A 14 -2.48 14.10 -11.58
C MET A 14 -2.66 13.06 -10.47
N ALA A 15 -3.82 13.08 -9.78
CA ALA A 15 -4.09 12.12 -8.71
C ALA A 15 -4.05 10.67 -9.21
N GLY A 16 -4.58 10.40 -10.41
CA GLY A 16 -4.60 9.07 -11.00
C GLY A 16 -3.20 8.53 -11.27
N ILE A 17 -2.35 9.29 -11.98
CA ILE A 17 -1.00 8.81 -12.32
C ILE A 17 -0.10 8.69 -11.10
N VAL A 18 -0.18 9.63 -10.15
CA VAL A 18 0.65 9.61 -8.93
C VAL A 18 0.24 8.46 -8.02
N ALA A 19 -1.06 8.21 -7.87
CA ALA A 19 -1.55 7.09 -7.05
C ALA A 19 -1.19 5.71 -7.63
N ALA A 20 -1.07 5.60 -8.97
CA ALA A 20 -0.86 4.34 -9.65
C ALA A 20 0.62 3.99 -9.91
N HIS A 21 1.46 4.98 -10.18
CA HIS A 21 2.80 4.73 -10.74
C HIS A 21 3.76 4.09 -9.73
N GLU A 22 4.15 4.80 -8.68
CA GLU A 22 5.21 4.33 -7.77
C GLU A 22 4.74 3.18 -6.89
N THR A 23 3.48 3.17 -6.46
CA THR A 23 2.90 2.11 -5.64
C THR A 23 2.95 0.76 -6.35
N THR A 24 2.63 0.73 -7.65
CA THR A 24 2.64 -0.50 -8.46
C THR A 24 4.05 -0.89 -8.88
N ALA A 25 4.88 0.08 -9.29
CA ALA A 25 6.27 -0.19 -9.70
C ALA A 25 7.10 -0.77 -8.54
N ASN A 26 7.01 -0.16 -7.36
CA ASN A 26 7.74 -0.62 -6.17
C ASN A 26 7.20 -1.97 -5.67
N ALA A 27 5.87 -2.19 -5.69
CA ALA A 27 5.30 -3.48 -5.32
C ALA A 27 5.79 -4.60 -6.25
N SER A 28 5.81 -4.34 -7.56
CA SER A 28 6.34 -5.28 -8.56
C SER A 28 7.82 -5.59 -8.32
N ALA A 29 8.64 -4.56 -8.12
CA ALA A 29 10.07 -4.73 -7.86
C ALA A 29 10.34 -5.51 -6.56
N ASN A 30 9.57 -5.23 -5.51
CA ASN A 30 9.65 -5.94 -4.23
C ASN A 30 9.26 -7.41 -4.37
N ALA A 31 8.18 -7.71 -5.08
CA ALA A 31 7.72 -9.08 -5.32
C ALA A 31 8.77 -9.90 -6.08
N ILE A 32 9.31 -9.37 -7.18
CA ILE A 32 10.35 -10.06 -7.95
C ILE A 32 11.60 -10.28 -7.10
N LYS A 33 12.04 -9.27 -6.34
CA LYS A 33 13.17 -9.43 -5.42
C LYS A 33 12.92 -10.54 -4.39
N LEU A 34 11.75 -10.54 -3.75
CA LEU A 34 11.39 -11.50 -2.71
C LEU A 34 11.31 -12.94 -3.25
N LEU A 35 10.66 -13.13 -4.40
CA LEU A 35 10.55 -14.44 -5.04
C LEU A 35 11.90 -14.97 -5.51
N LEU A 36 12.77 -14.11 -6.05
CA LEU A 36 14.12 -14.54 -6.45
C LEU A 36 15.05 -14.83 -5.26
N GLN A 37 14.70 -14.38 -4.04
CA GLN A 37 15.35 -14.82 -2.81
C GLN A 37 14.87 -16.21 -2.35
N HIS A 38 13.74 -16.71 -2.87
CA HIS A 38 13.14 -18.01 -2.56
C HIS A 38 12.91 -18.81 -3.86
N PRO A 39 14.00 -19.33 -4.47
CA PRO A 39 13.95 -19.92 -5.82
C PRO A 39 13.14 -21.21 -5.93
N ASP A 40 12.82 -21.86 -4.81
CA ASP A 40 11.84 -22.94 -4.71
C ASP A 40 10.41 -22.43 -4.95
N VAL A 41 9.97 -21.41 -4.21
CA VAL A 41 8.64 -20.79 -4.40
C VAL A 41 8.50 -20.19 -5.80
N TRP A 42 9.56 -19.55 -6.32
CA TRP A 42 9.57 -19.07 -7.70
C TRP A 42 9.31 -20.20 -8.72
N ARG A 43 9.94 -21.37 -8.54
CA ARG A 43 9.74 -22.51 -9.43
C ARG A 43 8.33 -23.08 -9.33
N GLU A 44 7.77 -23.18 -8.13
CA GLU A 44 6.37 -23.61 -7.96
C GLU A 44 5.40 -22.73 -8.75
N ILE A 45 5.57 -21.40 -8.71
CA ILE A 45 4.75 -20.46 -9.48
C ILE A 45 4.97 -20.60 -11.00
N CYS A 46 6.21 -20.90 -11.43
CA CYS A 46 6.49 -21.17 -12.85
C CYS A 46 5.84 -22.48 -13.34
N GLU A 47 5.76 -23.49 -12.48
CA GLU A 47 5.13 -24.79 -12.79
C GLU A 47 3.60 -24.71 -12.76
N ASP A 48 3.02 -23.92 -11.84
CA ASP A 48 1.59 -23.66 -11.75
C ASP A 48 1.27 -22.14 -11.67
N PRO A 49 1.01 -21.49 -12.82
CA PRO A 49 0.62 -20.08 -12.86
C PRO A 49 -0.70 -19.76 -12.13
N ALA A 50 -1.52 -20.76 -11.77
CA ALA A 50 -2.72 -20.53 -10.97
C ALA A 50 -2.38 -20.03 -9.55
N LEU A 51 -1.12 -20.18 -9.11
CA LEU A 51 -0.63 -19.67 -7.83
C LEU A 51 -0.36 -18.16 -7.83
N ILE A 52 -0.24 -17.53 -9.01
CA ILE A 52 0.14 -16.10 -9.15
C ILE A 52 -0.75 -15.17 -8.31
N PRO A 53 -2.10 -15.25 -8.34
CA PRO A 53 -2.93 -14.32 -7.59
C PRO A 53 -2.63 -14.32 -6.09
N ASN A 54 -2.47 -15.50 -5.49
CA ASN A 54 -2.16 -15.62 -4.06
C ASN A 54 -0.71 -15.23 -3.76
N ALA A 55 0.24 -15.54 -4.65
CA ALA A 55 1.63 -15.13 -4.51
C ALA A 55 1.79 -13.60 -4.52
N VAL A 56 1.01 -12.89 -5.35
CA VAL A 56 0.99 -11.41 -5.36
C VAL A 56 0.51 -10.86 -4.02
N GLU A 57 -0.58 -11.39 -3.47
CA GLU A 57 -1.10 -10.96 -2.16
C GLU A 57 -0.07 -11.21 -1.03
N GLU A 58 0.61 -12.36 -1.04
CA GLU A 58 1.63 -12.64 -0.04
C GLU A 58 2.86 -11.74 -0.19
N CYS A 59 3.26 -11.39 -1.42
CA CYS A 59 4.30 -10.39 -1.65
C CYS A 59 3.89 -9.00 -1.16
N LEU A 60 2.62 -8.60 -1.35
CA LEU A 60 2.09 -7.33 -0.85
C LEU A 60 2.03 -7.29 0.69
N ARG A 61 1.69 -8.42 1.33
CA ARG A 61 1.73 -8.57 2.78
C ARG A 61 3.17 -8.43 3.29
N HIS A 62 4.09 -9.26 2.79
CA HIS A 62 5.46 -9.35 3.27
C HIS A 62 6.31 -8.10 2.93
N ASN A 63 6.23 -7.61 1.68
CA ASN A 63 7.03 -6.49 1.17
C ASN A 63 6.21 -5.56 0.25
N GLY A 64 5.08 -5.04 0.73
CA GLY A 64 4.28 -4.04 0.02
C GLY A 64 5.02 -2.73 -0.30
N SER A 65 4.41 -1.87 -1.12
CA SER A 65 5.00 -0.58 -1.54
C SER A 65 4.76 0.59 -0.57
N VAL A 66 3.89 0.40 0.44
CA VAL A 66 3.54 1.44 1.42
C VAL A 66 3.91 0.97 2.82
N ALA A 67 5.04 1.45 3.34
CA ALA A 67 5.51 1.07 4.66
C ALA A 67 4.63 1.62 5.79
N ALA A 68 4.16 2.86 5.62
CA ALA A 68 3.31 3.52 6.59
C ALA A 68 2.42 4.58 5.93
N TRP A 69 1.30 4.89 6.58
CA TRP A 69 0.37 5.91 6.12
C TRP A 69 -0.05 6.86 7.23
N ARG A 70 -0.50 8.06 6.86
CA ARG A 70 -0.75 9.16 7.81
C ARG A 70 -2.23 9.35 8.12
N ARG A 71 -2.52 9.74 9.35
CA ARG A 71 -3.83 10.24 9.81
C ARG A 71 -3.66 11.47 10.70
N LEU A 72 -4.73 12.25 10.83
CA LEU A 72 -4.85 13.37 11.74
C LEU A 72 -5.87 13.03 12.83
N VAL A 73 -5.51 13.21 14.10
CA VAL A 73 -6.43 13.04 15.23
C VAL A 73 -7.38 14.24 15.26
N THR A 74 -8.68 14.01 15.08
CA THR A 74 -9.68 15.08 14.97
C THR A 74 -10.27 15.52 16.31
N ARG A 75 -10.13 14.68 17.35
CA ARG A 75 -10.55 14.94 18.73
C ARG A 75 -9.69 14.11 19.68
N ASP A 76 -9.60 14.52 20.93
CA ASP A 76 -8.93 13.73 21.97
C ASP A 76 -9.49 12.29 21.99
N THR A 77 -8.59 11.32 22.00
CA THR A 77 -8.93 9.89 21.92
C THR A 77 -7.82 9.03 22.53
N GLU A 78 -8.03 7.73 22.62
CA GLU A 78 -7.03 6.76 23.05
C GLU A 78 -6.85 5.66 21.99
N VAL A 79 -5.60 5.18 21.81
CA VAL A 79 -5.28 4.01 20.98
C VAL A 79 -4.24 3.17 21.72
N GLY A 80 -4.52 1.88 21.94
CA GLY A 80 -3.58 0.96 22.58
C GLY A 80 -3.16 1.39 23.99
N GLY A 81 -4.05 2.01 24.78
CA GLY A 81 -3.72 2.56 26.10
C GLY A 81 -3.04 3.93 26.08
N MET A 82 -2.74 4.50 24.90
CA MET A 82 -2.07 5.79 24.77
C MET A 82 -3.08 6.90 24.45
N SER A 83 -3.14 7.93 25.30
CA SER A 83 -3.93 9.13 25.04
C SER A 83 -3.32 9.97 23.92
N LEU A 84 -4.15 10.42 22.99
CA LEU A 84 -3.81 11.22 21.82
C LEU A 84 -4.63 12.51 21.84
N ALA A 85 -3.95 13.66 21.81
CA ALA A 85 -4.62 14.95 21.73
C ALA A 85 -5.10 15.25 20.30
N ALA A 86 -6.19 16.00 20.18
CA ALA A 86 -6.66 16.59 18.93
C ALA A 86 -5.52 17.36 18.22
N GLY A 87 -5.41 17.20 16.90
CA GLY A 87 -4.33 17.80 16.10
C GLY A 87 -3.06 16.96 16.01
N SER A 88 -2.92 15.89 16.80
CA SER A 88 -1.77 14.96 16.70
C SER A 88 -1.73 14.28 15.34
N LYS A 89 -0.51 14.06 14.81
CA LYS A 89 -0.28 13.30 13.57
C LYS A 89 0.05 11.86 13.90
N LEU A 90 -0.60 10.92 13.22
CA LEU A 90 -0.33 9.50 13.34
C LEU A 90 0.41 9.00 12.11
N LEU A 91 1.39 8.13 12.36
CA LEU A 91 2.04 7.30 11.36
C LEU A 91 1.66 5.84 11.63
N ILE A 92 0.78 5.30 10.80
CA ILE A 92 0.30 3.92 10.90
C ILE A 92 1.23 3.06 10.05
N VAL A 93 2.04 2.21 10.69
CA VAL A 93 3.07 1.42 10.02
C VAL A 93 2.47 0.13 9.48
N THR A 94 1.91 0.18 8.27
CA THR A 94 1.29 -0.97 7.59
C THR A 94 2.24 -2.17 7.49
N SER A 95 3.51 -1.95 7.16
CA SER A 95 4.49 -3.05 7.09
C SER A 95 4.73 -3.77 8.41
N SER A 96 4.49 -3.12 9.56
CA SER A 96 4.59 -3.78 10.87
C SER A 96 3.30 -4.50 11.26
N ALA A 97 2.17 -4.14 10.64
CA ALA A 97 0.88 -4.74 10.92
C ALA A 97 0.64 -6.02 10.10
N ASN A 98 1.28 -6.12 8.94
CA ASN A 98 1.24 -7.26 8.01
C ASN A 98 2.05 -8.46 8.50
#